data_AF-A0A1X7HIQ6-F1
#
_entry.id   AF-A0A1X7HIQ6-F1
#
_cell.length_a   1.000
_cell.length_b   1.000
_cell.length_c   1.000
_cell.angle_alpha   90.00
_cell.angle_beta   90.00
_cell.angle_gamma   90.00
#
_symmetry.space_group_name_H-M   'P 1'
#
loop_
_entity.id
_entity.type
_entity.pdbx_description
1 polymer ?
#
loop_
_entity_poly.entity_id
_entity_poly.type
_entity_poly.pdbx_seq_one_letter_code
_entity_poly.pdbx_strand_id
1 'polypeptide(L)'
;MLISAKWRDGQTLPLPPGERVGVRGMRGGAYWDWVRAPFSVFARLSEKFSPSPQPSPRGGEGDTGGGGAGWGQVTLVGAGPGDPDLLTVAAVKALAAAEVVLYDALVGDGILDLAHTGAERICVGKRSGRHSLPQGEINALIAFHAQRGKRVVRLKGGDPMVFGRAGEEIEHLDSLGIPVRVIPGITAALGCAASTGLSLTKRGVSRAVTFVTAHGRDGERFEPDWARLADPQGTLAIYMGREQARAVGQGLTGAGLPATTPVLAVENGCRPDERRYWTTLGEMAEQGVAAGKGPTLLLVGEALRPRQVGAADALAETADSVDLRAFGDLSERFDHD
;
A
#
# COMPACT_ATOMS: atom_id res chain seq x y z
N MET A 1 -26.31 34.40 -28.61
CA MET A 1 -27.41 33.42 -28.69
C MET A 1 -27.35 32.61 -27.41
N LEU A 2 -28.28 32.85 -26.49
CA LEU A 2 -28.36 32.15 -25.19
C LEU A 2 -28.78 30.69 -25.43
N ILE A 3 -27.98 29.74 -24.95
CA ILE A 3 -28.41 28.35 -24.81
C ILE A 3 -28.51 28.08 -23.30
N SER A 4 -29.73 27.98 -22.80
CA SER A 4 -30.04 27.63 -21.41
C SER A 4 -30.03 26.11 -21.24
N ALA A 5 -29.38 25.60 -20.19
CA ALA A 5 -29.60 24.25 -19.69
C ALA A 5 -30.58 24.30 -18.50
N LYS A 6 -31.71 23.59 -18.59
CA LYS A 6 -32.70 23.47 -17.51
C LYS A 6 -32.26 22.40 -16.51
N TRP A 7 -32.30 22.74 -15.21
CA TRP A 7 -32.24 21.79 -14.09
C TRP A 7 -33.66 21.45 -13.60
N ARG A 8 -33.88 20.21 -13.14
CA ARG A 8 -35.05 19.87 -12.31
C ARG A 8 -34.87 20.62 -10.98
N ASP A 9 -35.91 21.33 -10.59
CA ASP A 9 -36.01 22.24 -9.43
C ASP A 9 -35.47 23.67 -9.64
N GLY A 10 -35.91 24.31 -10.72
CA GLY A 10 -36.55 25.65 -10.67
C GLY A 10 -35.81 26.88 -10.13
N GLN A 11 -34.53 26.81 -9.73
CA GLN A 11 -33.79 27.97 -9.24
C GLN A 11 -32.61 28.33 -10.15
N THR A 12 -32.63 29.56 -10.69
CA THR A 12 -31.52 30.20 -11.39
C THR A 12 -30.79 31.16 -10.45
N LEU A 13 -29.48 30.98 -10.27
CA LEU A 13 -28.60 31.95 -9.60
C LEU A 13 -27.75 32.71 -10.64
N PRO A 14 -27.48 34.02 -10.44
CA PRO A 14 -26.70 34.82 -11.37
C PRO A 14 -25.19 34.60 -11.18
N LEU A 15 -24.42 34.63 -12.28
CA LEU A 15 -22.95 34.68 -12.25
C LEU A 15 -22.47 36.12 -11.97
N PRO A 16 -21.37 36.31 -11.25
CA PRO A 16 -20.78 37.64 -11.02
C PRO A 16 -20.16 38.23 -12.30
N PRO A 17 -20.11 39.58 -12.45
CA PRO A 17 -19.58 40.23 -13.64
C PRO A 17 -18.04 40.29 -13.60
N GLY A 18 -17.35 39.80 -14.63
CA GLY A 18 -15.92 40.12 -14.78
C GLY A 18 -15.03 39.29 -15.72
N GLU A 19 -15.32 38.02 -16.01
CA GLU A 19 -14.37 37.20 -16.79
C GLU A 19 -14.89 36.88 -18.19
N ARG A 20 -14.22 37.45 -19.20
CA ARG A 20 -14.40 37.09 -20.61
C ARG A 20 -13.50 35.90 -20.93
N VAL A 21 -14.05 34.70 -21.02
CA VAL A 21 -13.35 33.57 -21.65
C VAL A 21 -13.73 33.54 -23.13
N GLY A 22 -12.79 33.94 -23.99
CA GLY A 22 -12.93 33.85 -25.43
C GLY A 22 -12.85 32.39 -25.89
N VAL A 23 -13.96 31.83 -26.35
CA VAL A 23 -14.00 30.48 -26.94
C VAL A 23 -13.82 30.61 -28.46
N ARG A 24 -12.66 30.20 -28.97
CA ARG A 24 -12.50 29.84 -30.39
C ARG A 24 -12.39 28.33 -30.49
N GLY A 25 -13.26 27.76 -31.32
CA GLY A 25 -13.79 26.41 -31.17
C GLY A 25 -12.80 25.26 -31.25
N MET A 26 -13.09 24.22 -30.47
CA MET A 26 -12.80 22.83 -30.76
C MET A 26 -13.84 21.97 -30.00
N ARG A 27 -14.37 20.94 -30.67
CA ARG A 27 -15.38 20.01 -30.14
C ARG A 27 -14.74 19.05 -29.13
N GLY A 28 -15.42 18.80 -28.02
CA GLY A 28 -15.15 17.69 -27.09
C GLY A 28 -14.21 18.04 -25.95
N GLY A 29 -14.76 18.43 -24.79
CA GLY A 29 -13.96 18.64 -23.58
C GLY A 29 -14.68 19.51 -22.55
N ALA A 30 -15.54 18.92 -21.73
CA ALA A 30 -16.12 19.58 -20.55
C ALA A 30 -15.72 18.90 -19.22
N TYR A 31 -14.79 17.94 -19.27
CA TYR A 31 -14.41 17.13 -18.11
C TYR A 31 -13.11 17.61 -17.43
N TRP A 32 -12.22 18.29 -18.15
CA TRP A 32 -10.94 18.74 -17.60
C TRP A 32 -11.00 20.06 -16.82
N ASP A 33 -12.10 20.81 -16.93
CA ASP A 33 -12.27 22.06 -16.18
C ASP A 33 -12.62 21.83 -14.70
N TRP A 34 -13.16 20.65 -14.35
CA TRP A 34 -13.48 20.29 -12.96
C TRP A 34 -12.26 19.92 -12.11
N VAL A 35 -11.20 19.37 -12.73
CA VAL A 35 -9.93 19.06 -12.06
C VAL A 35 -9.13 20.32 -11.72
N ARG A 36 -9.60 21.51 -12.15
CA ARG A 36 -9.03 22.83 -11.80
C ARG A 36 -9.92 23.66 -10.89
N ALA A 37 -11.01 23.10 -10.37
CA ALA A 37 -11.86 23.85 -9.44
C ALA A 37 -11.06 24.18 -8.16
N PRO A 38 -10.96 25.46 -7.75
CA PRO A 38 -10.22 25.84 -6.56
C PRO A 38 -10.83 25.21 -5.30
N PHE A 39 -9.97 24.79 -4.38
CA PHE A 39 -10.27 24.16 -3.07
C PHE A 39 -11.45 24.79 -2.30
N SER A 40 -11.69 26.10 -2.48
CA SER A 40 -12.81 26.82 -1.89
C SER A 40 -14.20 26.29 -2.27
N VAL A 41 -14.32 25.58 -3.39
CA VAL A 41 -15.58 24.93 -3.81
C VAL A 41 -15.83 23.65 -3.02
N PHE A 42 -14.78 22.87 -2.73
CA PHE A 42 -14.89 21.62 -1.97
C PHE A 42 -15.02 21.85 -0.46
N ALA A 43 -14.26 22.80 0.10
CA ALA A 43 -14.37 23.17 1.52
C ALA A 43 -15.76 23.72 1.89
N ARG A 44 -16.40 24.49 0.99
CA ARG A 44 -17.78 24.97 1.20
C ARG A 44 -18.85 23.88 1.13
N LEU A 45 -18.55 22.75 0.51
CA LEU A 45 -19.45 21.60 0.48
C LEU A 45 -19.32 20.75 1.75
N SER A 46 -18.12 20.57 2.29
CA SER A 46 -17.92 19.86 3.57
C SER A 46 -18.47 20.63 4.76
N GLU A 47 -18.38 21.97 4.78
CA GLU A 47 -18.95 22.80 5.86
C GLU A 47 -20.49 22.77 5.90
N LYS A 48 -21.14 22.52 4.76
CA LYS A 48 -22.62 22.43 4.67
C LYS A 48 -23.19 21.09 5.14
N PHE A 49 -22.35 20.09 5.36
CA PHE A 49 -22.75 18.76 5.83
C PHE A 49 -22.04 18.43 7.15
N SER A 50 -22.35 19.20 8.21
CA SER A 50 -22.14 18.73 9.59
C SER A 50 -23.35 17.89 10.00
N PRO A 51 -23.21 16.56 10.22
CA PRO A 51 -24.31 15.78 10.78
C PRO A 51 -24.47 16.13 12.27
N SER A 52 -25.71 16.39 12.68
CA SER A 52 -26.09 16.41 14.10
C SER A 52 -25.76 15.05 14.73
N PRO A 53 -25.31 14.99 16.00
CA PRO A 53 -25.00 13.72 16.66
C PRO A 53 -26.25 12.84 16.74
N GLN A 54 -26.19 11.66 16.11
CA GLN A 54 -27.23 10.63 16.19
C GLN A 54 -27.06 9.82 17.48
N PRO A 55 -28.15 9.41 18.14
CA PRO A 55 -28.07 8.64 19.38
C PRO A 55 -27.55 7.21 19.12
N SER A 56 -26.75 6.71 20.06
CA SER A 56 -26.15 5.36 20.07
C SER A 56 -27.18 4.23 19.91
N PRO A 57 -26.90 3.16 19.15
CA PRO A 57 -27.84 2.05 19.03
C PRO A 57 -27.81 1.19 20.30
N ARG A 58 -28.95 1.11 20.99
CA ARG A 58 -29.23 0.04 21.95
C ARG A 58 -29.61 -1.23 21.18
N GLY A 59 -29.12 -2.37 21.66
CA GLY A 59 -29.25 -3.67 21.01
C GLY A 59 -30.68 -4.17 20.80
N GLY A 60 -30.83 -5.06 19.82
CA GLY A 60 -32.02 -5.84 19.55
C GLY A 60 -31.87 -6.59 18.22
N GLU A 61 -31.89 -7.91 18.27
CA GLU A 61 -31.97 -8.80 17.09
C GLU A 61 -33.29 -8.61 16.34
N GLY A 62 -33.26 -8.70 15.01
CA GLY A 62 -34.46 -8.78 14.16
C GLY A 62 -34.24 -8.23 12.75
N ASP A 63 -34.18 -9.15 11.78
CA ASP A 63 -34.20 -8.88 10.33
C ASP A 63 -35.50 -8.17 9.88
N THR A 64 -35.39 -7.17 9.00
CA THR A 64 -36.25 -6.99 7.81
C THR A 64 -35.77 -5.78 6.98
N GLY A 65 -35.72 -5.96 5.66
CA GLY A 65 -35.28 -4.96 4.69
C GLY A 65 -36.14 -3.68 4.66
N GLY A 66 -35.45 -2.54 4.52
CA GLY A 66 -36.03 -1.23 4.29
C GLY A 66 -34.91 -0.20 4.11
N GLY A 67 -34.79 0.38 2.91
CA GLY A 67 -33.71 1.27 2.52
C GLY A 67 -33.65 2.57 3.32
N GLY A 68 -32.90 2.57 4.41
CA GLY A 68 -32.23 3.79 4.85
C GLY A 68 -31.24 4.17 3.78
N ALA A 69 -31.18 5.46 3.39
CA ALA A 69 -30.11 5.99 2.57
C ALA A 69 -28.79 5.95 3.37
N GLY A 70 -28.30 4.73 3.60
CA GLY A 70 -27.12 4.41 4.35
C GLY A 70 -25.91 4.82 3.54
N TRP A 71 -24.86 5.20 4.25
CA TRP A 71 -23.62 5.60 3.64
C TRP A 71 -23.06 4.43 2.83
N GLY A 72 -22.40 4.75 1.73
CA GLY A 72 -21.66 3.77 0.95
C GLY A 72 -20.58 3.12 1.79
N GLN A 73 -20.24 1.87 1.48
CA GLN A 73 -19.22 1.13 2.21
C GLN A 73 -17.82 1.55 1.73
N VAL A 74 -16.94 1.92 2.66
CA VAL A 74 -15.51 2.12 2.37
C VAL A 74 -14.74 0.87 2.77
N THR A 75 -13.91 0.36 1.86
CA THR A 75 -12.96 -0.72 2.14
C THR A 75 -11.54 -0.29 1.81
N LEU A 76 -10.66 -0.27 2.81
CA LEU A 76 -9.21 -0.14 2.58
C LEU A 76 -8.67 -1.53 2.23
N VAL A 77 -8.03 -1.67 1.08
CA VAL A 77 -7.60 -2.97 0.54
C VAL A 77 -6.10 -2.96 0.28
N GLY A 78 -5.39 -3.95 0.84
CA GLY A 78 -4.01 -4.22 0.52
C GLY A 78 -3.86 -4.88 -0.85
N ALA A 79 -3.10 -4.25 -1.74
CA ALA A 79 -2.83 -4.73 -3.09
C ALA A 79 -1.66 -5.72 -3.15
N GLY A 80 -0.93 -5.91 -2.05
CA GLY A 80 0.30 -6.70 -2.07
C GLY A 80 1.49 -5.94 -2.68
N PRO A 81 2.66 -6.60 -2.80
CA PRO A 81 3.91 -5.96 -3.25
C PRO A 81 3.93 -5.60 -4.75
N GLY A 82 3.14 -6.29 -5.57
CA GLY A 82 3.02 -5.99 -7.00
C GLY A 82 2.39 -7.11 -7.83
N ASP A 83 2.67 -8.37 -7.49
CA ASP A 83 2.10 -9.54 -8.15
C ASP A 83 0.57 -9.65 -7.90
N PRO A 84 -0.27 -9.69 -8.94
CA PRO A 84 -1.70 -9.95 -8.80
C PRO A 84 -2.03 -11.26 -8.05
N ASP A 85 -1.19 -12.29 -8.16
CA ASP A 85 -1.42 -13.58 -7.51
C ASP A 85 -1.21 -13.53 -5.99
N LEU A 86 -0.59 -12.46 -5.49
CA LEU A 86 -0.44 -12.20 -4.05
C LEU A 86 -1.60 -11.42 -3.45
N LEU A 87 -2.64 -11.10 -4.23
CA LEU A 87 -3.88 -10.57 -3.70
C LEU A 87 -4.60 -11.62 -2.84
N THR A 88 -5.17 -11.16 -1.73
CA THR A 88 -6.07 -12.02 -0.96
C THR A 88 -7.37 -12.25 -1.73
N VAL A 89 -8.01 -13.40 -1.51
CA VAL A 89 -9.35 -13.68 -2.07
C VAL A 89 -10.36 -12.58 -1.67
N ALA A 90 -10.22 -12.01 -0.48
CA ALA A 90 -11.06 -10.90 -0.04
C ALA A 90 -10.80 -9.61 -0.84
N ALA A 91 -9.54 -9.31 -1.18
CA ALA A 91 -9.18 -8.16 -2.01
C ALA A 91 -9.77 -8.27 -3.42
N VAL A 92 -9.65 -9.44 -4.06
CA VAL A 92 -10.24 -9.72 -5.39
C VAL A 92 -11.76 -9.52 -5.36
N LYS A 93 -12.44 -10.08 -4.35
CA LYS A 93 -13.89 -9.90 -4.17
C LYS A 93 -14.29 -8.44 -3.98
N ALA A 94 -13.51 -7.67 -3.21
CA ALA A 94 -13.77 -6.26 -2.99
C ALA A 94 -13.60 -5.44 -4.28
N LEU A 95 -12.53 -5.70 -5.04
CA LEU A 95 -12.28 -5.04 -6.33
C LEU A 95 -13.37 -5.34 -7.36
N ALA A 96 -13.81 -6.60 -7.45
CA ALA A 96 -14.88 -7.02 -8.35
C ALA A 96 -16.25 -6.41 -8.00
N ALA A 97 -16.46 -5.99 -6.74
CA ALA A 97 -17.70 -5.37 -6.29
C ALA A 97 -17.65 -3.83 -6.27
N ALA A 98 -16.47 -3.22 -6.39
CA ALA A 98 -16.26 -1.79 -6.26
C ALA A 98 -16.96 -0.99 -7.36
N GLU A 99 -17.51 0.17 -7.00
CA GLU A 99 -17.98 1.17 -7.97
C GLU A 99 -16.95 2.27 -8.18
N VAL A 100 -16.09 2.49 -7.19
CA VAL A 100 -15.00 3.48 -7.23
C VAL A 100 -13.76 2.85 -6.61
N VAL A 101 -12.63 2.93 -7.29
CA VAL A 101 -11.33 2.45 -6.83
C VAL A 101 -10.35 3.61 -6.80
N LEU A 102 -10.02 4.09 -5.60
CA LEU A 102 -8.95 5.07 -5.38
C LEU A 102 -7.64 4.31 -5.13
N TYR A 103 -6.62 4.50 -5.97
CA TYR A 103 -5.41 3.68 -5.92
C TYR A 103 -4.12 4.50 -5.92
N ASP A 104 -3.10 3.96 -5.25
CA ASP A 104 -1.75 4.55 -5.23
C ASP A 104 -0.99 4.26 -6.53
N ALA A 105 -0.02 5.11 -6.85
CA ALA A 105 0.77 5.00 -8.08
C ALA A 105 1.62 3.73 -8.17
N LEU A 106 1.86 3.04 -7.05
CA LEU A 106 2.59 1.77 -7.03
C LEU A 106 1.73 0.59 -7.46
N VAL A 107 0.40 0.69 -7.47
CA VAL A 107 -0.47 -0.41 -7.90
C VAL A 107 -0.38 -0.56 -9.42
N GLY A 108 -0.01 -1.76 -9.89
CA GLY A 108 0.14 -2.06 -11.30
C GLY A 108 -1.18 -2.39 -12.01
N ASP A 109 -1.20 -2.27 -13.33
CA ASP A 109 -2.40 -2.46 -14.15
C ASP A 109 -3.01 -3.87 -14.01
N GLY A 110 -2.18 -4.91 -13.87
CA GLY A 110 -2.68 -6.29 -13.68
C GLY A 110 -3.56 -6.48 -12.43
N ILE A 111 -3.35 -5.68 -11.37
CA ILE A 111 -4.23 -5.66 -10.20
C ILE A 111 -5.49 -4.83 -10.48
N LEU A 112 -5.32 -3.66 -11.13
CA LEU A 112 -6.43 -2.76 -11.44
C LEU A 112 -7.44 -3.39 -12.41
N ASP A 113 -6.98 -4.29 -13.29
CA ASP A 113 -7.80 -4.99 -14.26
C ASP A 113 -8.74 -6.03 -13.63
N LEU A 114 -8.51 -6.41 -12.37
CA LEU A 114 -9.43 -7.24 -11.59
C LEU A 114 -10.62 -6.44 -11.03
N ALA A 115 -10.55 -5.11 -11.06
CA ALA A 115 -11.68 -4.27 -10.66
C ALA A 115 -12.83 -4.40 -11.67
N HIS A 116 -14.06 -4.23 -11.16
CA HIS A 116 -15.25 -4.21 -12.01
C HIS A 116 -15.07 -3.28 -13.22
N THR A 117 -15.50 -3.72 -14.41
CA THR A 117 -15.34 -2.97 -15.67
C THR A 117 -16.06 -1.62 -15.65
N GLY A 118 -17.13 -1.48 -14.88
CA GLY A 118 -17.85 -0.21 -14.67
C GLY A 118 -17.31 0.65 -13.52
N ALA A 119 -16.27 0.21 -12.81
CA ALA A 119 -15.72 0.96 -11.68
C ALA A 119 -14.94 2.19 -12.16
N GLU A 120 -15.19 3.32 -11.51
CA GLU A 120 -14.39 4.52 -11.68
C GLU A 120 -13.01 4.30 -11.02
N ARG A 121 -11.92 4.37 -11.79
CA ARG A 121 -10.55 4.21 -11.29
C ARG A 121 -9.89 5.58 -11.12
N ILE A 122 -9.54 5.96 -9.89
CA ILE A 122 -8.95 7.26 -9.57
C ILE A 122 -7.55 7.07 -8.98
N CYS A 123 -6.53 7.53 -9.72
CA CYS A 123 -5.15 7.53 -9.25
C CYS A 123 -4.93 8.68 -8.26
N VAL A 124 -4.54 8.37 -7.02
CA VAL A 124 -4.29 9.37 -5.96
C VAL A 124 -2.80 9.49 -5.59
N GLY A 125 -1.93 8.62 -6.10
CA GLY A 125 -0.50 8.64 -5.81
C GLY A 125 0.36 9.45 -6.79
N LYS A 126 1.62 9.73 -6.40
CA LYS A 126 2.63 10.40 -7.24
C LYS A 126 3.06 9.50 -8.41
N ARG A 127 2.79 9.91 -9.65
CA ARG A 127 3.62 9.50 -10.80
C ARG A 127 4.77 10.51 -10.95
N SER A 128 5.98 10.04 -11.21
CA SER A 128 7.17 10.87 -11.44
C SER A 128 6.83 12.11 -12.30
N GLY A 129 6.93 13.31 -11.72
CA GLY A 129 6.65 14.59 -12.39
C GLY A 129 5.25 15.19 -12.22
N ARG A 130 4.34 14.60 -11.43
CA ARG A 130 3.04 15.22 -11.07
C ARG A 130 2.89 15.42 -9.56
N HIS A 131 2.21 16.50 -9.16
CA HIS A 131 1.87 16.78 -7.77
C HIS A 131 0.99 15.65 -7.21
N SER A 132 1.36 15.10 -6.05
CA SER A 132 0.50 14.20 -5.28
C SER A 132 -0.70 14.98 -4.78
N LEU A 133 -1.86 14.33 -4.69
CA LEU A 133 -2.91 14.84 -3.81
C LEU A 133 -2.38 14.79 -2.36
N PRO A 134 -2.48 15.89 -1.60
CA PRO A 134 -2.32 15.88 -0.16
C PRO A 134 -3.25 14.86 0.48
N GLN A 135 -2.84 14.27 1.62
CA GLN A 135 -3.63 13.23 2.28
C GLN A 135 -5.05 13.69 2.64
N GLY A 136 -5.22 14.94 3.05
CA GLY A 136 -6.54 15.50 3.34
C GLY A 136 -7.48 15.52 2.11
N GLU A 137 -6.94 15.71 0.91
CA GLU A 137 -7.72 15.66 -0.33
C GLU A 137 -8.11 14.22 -0.71
N ILE A 138 -7.22 13.26 -0.47
CA ILE A 138 -7.52 11.83 -0.64
C ILE A 138 -8.65 11.44 0.31
N ASN A 139 -8.55 11.81 1.58
CA ASN A 139 -9.54 11.55 2.62
C ASN A 139 -10.91 12.13 2.22
N ALA A 140 -10.95 13.40 1.80
CA ALA A 140 -12.16 14.07 1.34
C ALA A 140 -12.78 13.38 0.11
N LEU A 141 -11.96 12.89 -0.82
CA LEU A 141 -12.44 12.20 -2.01
C LEU A 141 -13.06 10.82 -1.66
N ILE A 142 -12.46 10.07 -0.75
CA ILE A 142 -13.05 8.81 -0.24
C ILE A 142 -14.42 9.11 0.37
N ALA A 143 -14.48 10.10 1.26
CA ALA A 143 -15.72 10.50 1.92
C ALA A 143 -16.80 10.97 0.93
N PHE A 144 -16.42 11.76 -0.07
CA PHE A 144 -17.32 12.25 -1.12
C PHE A 144 -18.04 11.10 -1.85
N HIS A 145 -17.31 10.06 -2.28
CA HIS A 145 -17.95 8.93 -2.96
C HIS A 145 -18.79 8.09 -2.00
N ALA A 146 -18.31 7.86 -0.77
CA ALA A 146 -19.03 7.09 0.24
C ALA A 146 -20.37 7.76 0.63
N GLN A 147 -20.40 9.07 0.84
CA GLN A 147 -21.63 9.82 1.16
C GLN A 147 -22.67 9.78 0.04
N ARG A 148 -22.26 9.45 -1.20
CA ARG A 148 -23.14 9.24 -2.35
C ARG A 148 -23.63 7.78 -2.48
N GLY A 149 -23.43 6.96 -1.44
CA GLY A 149 -23.87 5.57 -1.39
C GLY A 149 -22.99 4.60 -2.19
N LYS A 150 -21.81 5.01 -2.64
CA LYS A 150 -20.93 4.17 -3.48
C LYS A 150 -20.16 3.14 -2.67
N ARG A 151 -19.93 1.96 -3.26
CA ARG A 151 -18.94 1.00 -2.75
C ARG A 151 -17.54 1.45 -3.15
N VAL A 152 -16.83 2.05 -2.20
CA VAL A 152 -15.51 2.65 -2.41
C VAL A 152 -14.43 1.68 -1.96
N VAL A 153 -13.51 1.35 -2.86
CA VAL A 153 -12.26 0.68 -2.53
C VAL A 153 -11.13 1.70 -2.54
N ARG A 154 -10.42 1.80 -1.42
CA ARG A 154 -9.13 2.49 -1.33
C ARG A 154 -8.04 1.44 -1.40
N LEU A 155 -7.48 1.27 -2.60
CA LEU A 155 -6.48 0.25 -2.91
C LEU A 155 -5.07 0.78 -2.66
N LYS A 156 -4.33 0.12 -1.77
CA LYS A 156 -3.04 0.59 -1.24
C LYS A 156 -1.97 -0.45 -1.53
N GLY A 157 -0.78 -0.01 -1.93
CA GLY A 157 0.35 -0.93 -2.15
C GLY A 157 0.76 -1.64 -0.85
N GLY A 158 1.06 -2.93 -0.93
CA GLY A 158 1.41 -3.75 0.23
C GLY A 158 0.20 -4.00 1.14
N ASP A 159 0.34 -3.63 2.41
CA ASP A 159 -0.70 -3.74 3.43
C ASP A 159 -1.16 -2.33 3.89
N PRO A 160 -2.47 -2.06 4.05
CA PRO A 160 -2.97 -0.74 4.46
C PRO A 160 -2.38 -0.27 5.80
N MET A 161 -2.15 -1.19 6.72
CA MET A 161 -1.79 -0.93 8.12
C MET A 161 -0.28 -0.79 8.32
N VAL A 162 0.55 -1.07 7.31
CA VAL A 162 2.01 -0.98 7.39
C VAL A 162 2.51 0.20 6.55
N PHE A 163 2.83 1.32 7.21
CA PHE A 163 3.31 2.56 6.58
C PHE A 163 2.42 3.11 5.45
N GLY A 164 1.14 2.70 5.41
CA GLY A 164 0.19 3.08 4.38
C GLY A 164 -0.66 4.31 4.72
N ARG A 165 -0.53 4.91 5.91
CA ARG A 165 -1.38 6.01 6.39
C ARG A 165 -2.88 5.65 6.54
N ALA A 166 -3.21 4.37 6.68
CA ALA A 166 -4.60 3.95 6.89
C ALA A 166 -5.22 4.55 8.17
N GLY A 167 -4.42 4.79 9.22
CA GLY A 167 -4.91 5.46 10.44
C GLY A 167 -5.53 6.83 10.16
N GLU A 168 -4.85 7.68 9.37
CA GLU A 168 -5.36 9.00 9.00
C GLU A 168 -6.63 8.93 8.13
N GLU A 169 -6.73 7.90 7.28
CA GLU A 169 -7.91 7.65 6.44
C GLU A 169 -9.09 7.18 7.32
N ILE A 170 -8.87 6.26 8.25
CA ILE A 170 -9.87 5.72 9.17
C ILE A 170 -10.37 6.82 10.11
N GLU A 171 -9.48 7.55 10.79
CA GLU A 171 -9.84 8.62 11.72
C GLU A 171 -10.72 9.69 11.05
N HIS A 172 -10.41 10.06 9.81
CA HIS A 172 -11.22 11.01 9.06
C HIS A 172 -12.62 10.46 8.76
N LEU A 173 -12.72 9.22 8.29
CA LEU A 173 -13.99 8.59 7.95
C LEU A 173 -14.86 8.32 9.19
N ASP A 174 -14.24 7.91 10.30
CA ASP A 174 -14.89 7.75 11.60
C ASP A 174 -15.43 9.09 12.12
N SER A 175 -14.69 10.19 11.94
CA SER A 175 -15.17 11.54 12.33
C SER A 175 -16.44 11.97 11.60
N LEU A 176 -16.70 11.38 10.44
CA LEU A 176 -17.94 11.56 9.70
C LEU A 176 -18.99 10.52 10.11
N GLY A 177 -18.60 9.33 10.56
CA GLY A 177 -19.49 8.19 10.79
C GLY A 177 -19.55 7.22 9.60
N ILE A 178 -18.54 7.23 8.71
CA ILE A 178 -18.43 6.31 7.57
C ILE A 178 -17.80 5.01 8.07
N PRO A 179 -18.52 3.87 8.03
CA PRO A 179 -17.94 2.60 8.44
C PRO A 179 -16.84 2.18 7.46
N VAL A 180 -15.67 1.86 8.02
CA VAL A 180 -14.51 1.41 7.27
C VAL A 180 -14.24 -0.07 7.53
N ARG A 181 -14.09 -0.85 6.46
CA ARG A 181 -13.54 -2.20 6.51
C ARG A 181 -12.09 -2.18 6.06
N VAL A 182 -11.21 -2.93 6.73
CA VAL A 182 -9.84 -3.16 6.26
C VAL A 182 -9.70 -4.60 5.77
N ILE A 183 -9.11 -4.77 4.59
CA ILE A 183 -8.68 -6.06 4.04
C ILE A 183 -7.16 -6.04 4.00
N PRO A 184 -6.47 -6.91 4.77
CA PRO A 184 -5.02 -6.94 4.80
C PRO A 184 -4.44 -7.40 3.45
N GLY A 185 -3.19 -7.03 3.22
CA GLY A 185 -2.40 -7.44 2.06
C GLY A 185 -1.04 -7.98 2.46
N ILE A 186 -0.36 -8.61 1.51
CA ILE A 186 1.03 -9.02 1.73
C ILE A 186 1.92 -7.78 1.72
N THR A 187 2.52 -7.45 2.87
CA THR A 187 3.44 -6.30 2.93
C THR A 187 4.74 -6.58 2.15
N ALA A 188 5.39 -5.52 1.68
CA ALA A 188 6.61 -5.62 0.86
C ALA A 188 7.71 -6.47 1.52
N ALA A 189 7.90 -6.38 2.84
CA ALA A 189 8.88 -7.19 3.56
C ALA A 189 8.69 -8.69 3.39
N LEU A 190 7.46 -9.18 3.58
CA LEU A 190 7.16 -10.60 3.43
C LEU A 190 7.18 -11.01 1.96
N GLY A 191 6.66 -10.16 1.06
CA GLY A 191 6.72 -10.40 -0.39
C GLY A 191 8.15 -10.55 -0.90
N CYS A 192 9.03 -9.60 -0.59
CA CYS A 192 10.43 -9.62 -0.99
C CYS A 192 11.19 -10.80 -0.37
N ALA A 193 10.90 -11.16 0.88
CA ALA A 193 11.49 -12.33 1.52
C ALA A 193 11.11 -13.62 0.76
N ALA A 194 9.81 -13.79 0.47
CA ALA A 194 9.29 -14.92 -0.28
C ALA A 194 9.86 -14.98 -1.72
N SER A 195 9.88 -13.85 -2.44
CA SER A 195 10.40 -13.82 -3.82
C SER A 195 11.89 -14.16 -3.89
N THR A 196 12.65 -13.82 -2.85
CA THR A 196 14.08 -14.09 -2.75
C THR A 196 14.40 -15.47 -2.17
N GLY A 197 13.40 -16.23 -1.70
CA GLY A 197 13.59 -17.51 -1.03
C GLY A 197 14.27 -17.39 0.33
N LEU A 198 14.24 -16.21 0.95
CA LEU A 198 14.86 -15.91 2.23
C LEU A 198 13.80 -15.86 3.32
N SER A 199 14.14 -16.37 4.50
CA SER A 199 13.31 -16.18 5.69
C SER A 199 13.81 -14.99 6.49
N LEU A 200 12.91 -14.07 6.87
CA LEU A 200 13.27 -12.93 7.73
C LEU A 200 13.64 -13.38 9.15
N THR A 201 13.18 -14.55 9.59
CA THR A 201 13.57 -15.14 10.88
C THR A 201 14.35 -16.44 10.66
N LYS A 202 15.32 -16.72 11.51
CA LYS A 202 16.07 -17.98 11.44
C LYS A 202 16.52 -18.37 12.84
N ARG A 203 16.10 -19.55 13.30
CA ARG A 203 16.42 -20.03 14.66
C ARG A 203 17.93 -19.97 14.90
N GLY A 204 18.34 -19.40 16.04
CA GLY A 204 19.75 -19.21 16.40
C GLY A 204 20.49 -18.10 15.66
N VAL A 205 19.82 -17.38 14.74
CA VAL A 205 20.42 -16.31 13.93
C VAL A 205 19.62 -15.01 14.06
N SER A 206 18.32 -15.06 13.74
CA SER A 206 17.40 -13.93 13.86
C SER A 206 16.10 -14.35 14.53
N ARG A 207 15.79 -13.71 15.66
CA ARG A 207 14.61 -13.98 16.49
C ARG A 207 13.57 -12.86 16.45
N ALA A 208 13.90 -11.74 15.82
CA ALA A 208 13.05 -10.57 15.72
C ALA A 208 13.06 -10.03 14.29
N VAL A 209 11.93 -9.50 13.86
CA VAL A 209 11.83 -8.74 12.62
C VAL A 209 11.30 -7.36 12.98
N THR A 210 12.01 -6.33 12.56
CA THR A 210 11.62 -4.94 12.82
C THR A 210 11.32 -4.26 11.49
N PHE A 211 10.13 -3.69 11.36
CA PHE A 211 9.75 -2.87 10.21
C PHE A 211 9.94 -1.40 10.57
N VAL A 212 10.67 -0.68 9.74
CA VAL A 212 10.90 0.77 9.92
C VAL A 212 10.73 1.49 8.60
N THR A 213 10.35 2.76 8.67
CA THR A 213 10.44 3.67 7.53
C THR A 213 11.66 4.56 7.71
N ALA A 214 12.38 4.80 6.61
CA ALA A 214 13.49 5.74 6.58
C ALA A 214 13.08 7.16 6.17
N HIS A 215 11.77 7.45 6.22
CA HIS A 215 11.23 8.75 5.85
C HIS A 215 10.75 9.47 7.11
N GLY A 216 11.29 10.68 7.35
CA GLY A 216 10.74 11.59 8.36
C GLY A 216 9.40 12.16 7.90
N ARG A 217 8.68 12.80 8.82
CA ARG A 217 7.55 13.68 8.45
C ARG A 217 8.09 14.84 7.61
N ASP A 218 7.28 15.41 6.71
CA ASP A 218 7.71 16.53 5.85
C ASP A 218 8.38 17.64 6.70
N GLY A 219 9.68 17.87 6.49
CA GLY A 219 10.48 18.88 7.20
C GLY A 219 11.21 18.40 8.47
N GLU A 220 10.99 17.16 8.93
CA GLU A 220 11.71 16.58 10.06
C GLU A 220 12.97 15.82 9.62
N ARG A 221 14.05 15.94 10.41
CA ARG A 221 15.27 15.18 10.18
C ARG A 221 15.03 13.71 10.52
N PHE A 222 15.38 12.82 9.60
CA PHE A 222 15.35 11.39 9.85
C PHE A 222 16.45 11.01 10.86
N GLU A 223 16.07 10.87 12.13
CA GLU A 223 16.94 10.46 13.25
C GLU A 223 16.29 9.31 14.03
N PRO A 224 16.36 8.07 13.53
CA PRO A 224 15.87 6.93 14.28
C PRO A 224 16.79 6.60 15.46
N ASP A 225 16.25 5.87 16.45
CA ASP A 225 17.01 5.30 17.55
C ASP A 225 17.88 4.14 17.06
N TRP A 226 19.10 4.47 16.62
CA TRP A 226 20.04 3.50 16.05
C TRP A 226 20.40 2.39 17.04
N ALA A 227 20.52 2.70 18.34
CA ALA A 227 20.85 1.72 19.36
C ALA A 227 19.75 0.65 19.47
N ARG A 228 18.49 1.05 19.34
CA ARG A 228 17.36 0.11 19.30
C ARG A 228 17.29 -0.69 18.00
N LEU A 229 17.69 -0.13 16.87
CA LEU A 229 17.64 -0.81 15.58
C LEU A 229 18.85 -1.72 15.31
N ALA A 230 19.97 -1.49 15.99
CA ALA A 230 21.22 -2.24 15.85
C ALA A 230 21.22 -3.59 16.61
N ASP A 231 20.13 -4.37 16.51
CA ASP A 231 20.05 -5.71 17.11
C ASP A 231 20.78 -6.75 16.23
N PRO A 232 21.92 -7.33 16.68
CA PRO A 232 22.64 -8.34 15.91
C PRO A 232 21.87 -9.65 15.73
N GLN A 233 20.80 -9.88 16.51
CA GLN A 233 19.91 -11.03 16.40
C GLN A 233 18.55 -10.68 15.78
N GLY A 234 18.46 -9.52 15.12
CA GLY A 234 17.29 -9.05 14.41
C GLY A 234 17.47 -9.04 12.89
N THR A 235 16.35 -9.04 12.18
CA THR A 235 16.28 -8.68 10.76
C THR A 235 15.51 -7.38 10.63
N LEU A 236 16.12 -6.37 10.05
CA LEU A 236 15.53 -5.06 9.85
C LEU A 236 15.02 -4.94 8.41
N ALA A 237 13.73 -4.64 8.24
CA ALA A 237 13.14 -4.31 6.95
C ALA A 237 12.83 -2.81 6.89
N ILE A 238 13.54 -2.10 6.01
CA ILE A 238 13.53 -0.65 5.91
C ILE A 238 12.79 -0.24 4.64
N TYR A 239 11.63 0.37 4.86
CA TYR A 239 10.78 0.94 3.83
C TYR A 239 11.24 2.35 3.51
N MET A 240 11.06 2.76 2.25
CA MET A 240 11.40 4.12 1.79
C MET A 240 12.87 4.50 2.09
N GLY A 241 13.75 3.50 2.18
CA GLY A 241 15.15 3.63 2.62
C GLY A 241 16.17 3.92 1.54
N ARG A 242 15.80 3.82 0.27
CA ARG A 242 16.75 3.89 -0.85
C ARG A 242 17.64 5.14 -0.82
N GLU A 243 17.04 6.31 -0.68
CA GLU A 243 17.75 7.60 -0.69
C GLU A 243 18.56 7.81 0.60
N GLN A 244 18.10 7.21 1.70
CA GLN A 244 18.73 7.30 3.02
C GLN A 244 19.68 6.14 3.32
N ALA A 245 19.92 5.24 2.36
CA ALA A 245 20.65 3.98 2.59
C ALA A 245 22.03 4.22 3.21
N ARG A 246 22.73 5.26 2.75
CA ARG A 246 24.04 5.65 3.30
C ARG A 246 23.96 6.08 4.76
N ALA A 247 23.03 6.98 5.09
CA ALA A 247 22.84 7.46 6.46
C ALA A 247 22.39 6.33 7.41
N VAL A 248 21.53 5.43 6.92
CA VAL A 248 21.12 4.21 7.62
C VAL A 248 22.32 3.30 7.91
N GLY A 249 23.16 3.03 6.90
CA GLY A 249 24.35 2.19 7.07
C GLY A 249 25.31 2.76 8.09
N GLN A 250 25.53 4.08 8.05
CA GLN A 250 26.38 4.80 9.01
C GLN A 250 25.81 4.74 10.43
N GLY A 251 24.51 4.99 10.59
CA GLY A 251 23.84 4.96 11.89
C GLY A 251 23.90 3.59 12.54
N LEU A 252 23.57 2.54 11.78
CA LEU A 252 23.61 1.15 12.26
C LEU A 252 25.04 0.67 12.59
N THR A 253 26.01 0.99 11.74
CA THR A 253 27.43 0.65 12.00
C THR A 253 27.95 1.40 13.22
N GLY A 254 27.64 2.70 13.34
CA GLY A 254 28.01 3.53 14.49
C GLY A 254 27.37 3.08 15.80
N ALA A 255 26.19 2.44 15.73
CA ALA A 255 25.52 1.83 16.88
C ALA A 255 26.03 0.41 17.21
N GLY A 256 27.01 -0.12 16.46
CA GLY A 256 27.72 -1.35 16.80
C GLY A 256 27.34 -2.59 15.99
N LEU A 257 26.49 -2.47 14.96
CA LEU A 257 26.31 -3.60 14.03
C LEU A 257 27.59 -3.83 13.20
N PRO A 258 28.01 -5.09 12.99
CA PRO A 258 29.18 -5.39 12.17
C PRO A 258 29.05 -4.84 10.75
N ALA A 259 30.13 -4.24 10.23
CA ALA A 259 30.19 -3.79 8.83
C ALA A 259 29.96 -4.93 7.83
N THR A 260 30.23 -6.18 8.23
CA THR A 260 30.02 -7.40 7.44
C THR A 260 28.59 -7.94 7.48
N THR A 261 27.68 -7.29 8.21
CA THR A 261 26.27 -7.68 8.26
C THR A 261 25.66 -7.62 6.85
N PRO A 262 24.98 -8.69 6.39
CA PRO A 262 24.41 -8.72 5.05
C PRO A 262 23.30 -7.69 4.87
N VAL A 263 23.29 -7.08 3.69
CA VAL A 263 22.22 -6.20 3.23
C VAL A 263 21.73 -6.70 1.87
N LEU A 264 20.41 -6.77 1.72
CA LEU A 264 19.76 -7.03 0.44
C LEU A 264 18.79 -5.89 0.14
N ALA A 265 19.03 -5.16 -0.95
CA ALA A 265 18.06 -4.24 -1.51
C ALA A 265 17.25 -4.96 -2.61
N VAL A 266 15.93 -4.97 -2.45
CA VAL A 266 15.00 -5.55 -3.43
C VAL A 266 14.20 -4.41 -4.07
N GLU A 267 14.50 -4.11 -5.31
CA GLU A 267 13.77 -3.15 -6.14
C GLU A 267 12.64 -3.87 -6.88
N ASN A 268 11.46 -3.26 -6.93
CA ASN A 268 10.29 -3.81 -7.61
C ASN A 268 9.93 -5.24 -7.15
N GLY A 269 10.01 -5.49 -5.84
CA GLY A 269 9.73 -6.78 -5.23
C GLY A 269 8.42 -7.41 -5.71
N CYS A 270 8.48 -8.70 -6.05
CA CYS A 270 7.41 -9.52 -6.62
C CYS A 270 6.86 -9.04 -7.97
N ARG A 271 7.55 -8.13 -8.68
CA ARG A 271 7.15 -7.72 -10.03
C ARG A 271 7.98 -8.48 -11.07
N PRO A 272 7.51 -8.55 -12.33
CA PRO A 272 8.28 -9.15 -13.42
C PRO A 272 9.67 -8.51 -13.62
N ASP A 273 9.83 -7.24 -13.23
CA ASP A 273 11.08 -6.49 -13.31
C ASP A 273 11.82 -6.36 -11.96
N GLU A 274 11.59 -7.29 -11.03
CA GLU A 274 12.29 -7.34 -9.74
C GLU A 274 13.81 -7.38 -9.94
N ARG A 275 14.54 -6.56 -9.16
CA ARG A 275 16.02 -6.54 -9.14
C ARG A 275 16.53 -6.65 -7.71
N ARG A 276 17.63 -7.38 -7.55
CA ARG A 276 18.22 -7.73 -6.26
C ARG A 276 19.65 -7.25 -6.20
N TYR A 277 19.98 -6.49 -5.15
CA TYR A 277 21.30 -5.92 -4.96
C TYR A 277 21.83 -6.36 -3.60
N TRP A 278 22.81 -7.24 -3.63
CA TRP A 278 23.51 -7.72 -2.45
C TRP A 278 24.67 -6.80 -2.12
N THR A 279 24.83 -6.48 -0.83
CA THR A 279 25.93 -5.68 -0.30
C THR A 279 26.12 -5.99 1.18
N THR A 280 27.02 -5.28 1.85
CA THR A 280 27.21 -5.33 3.30
C THR A 280 26.84 -4.01 3.94
N LEU A 281 26.69 -4.00 5.27
CA LEU A 281 26.36 -2.80 6.01
C LEU A 281 27.44 -1.71 5.85
N GLY A 282 28.72 -2.09 5.85
CA GLY A 282 29.85 -1.18 5.66
C GLY A 282 29.87 -0.56 4.26
N GLU A 283 29.70 -1.38 3.22
CA GLU A 283 29.57 -0.88 1.85
C GLU A 283 28.35 0.05 1.72
N MET A 284 27.21 -0.33 2.29
CA MET A 284 26.03 0.53 2.28
C MET A 284 26.30 1.88 2.98
N ALA A 285 27.06 1.90 4.07
CA ALA A 285 27.46 3.12 4.79
C ALA A 285 28.39 4.04 3.97
N GLU A 286 29.17 3.47 3.05
CA GLU A 286 30.10 4.20 2.20
C GLU A 286 29.42 4.75 0.93
N GLN A 287 28.71 3.89 0.20
CA GLN A 287 28.22 4.16 -1.15
C GLN A 287 26.68 4.13 -1.29
N GLY A 288 25.93 3.73 -0.26
CA GLY A 288 24.50 3.48 -0.36
C GLY A 288 24.20 2.16 -1.08
N VAL A 289 23.09 2.09 -1.81
CA VAL A 289 22.70 0.89 -2.59
C VAL A 289 22.60 1.21 -4.06
N ALA A 290 22.93 0.22 -4.91
CA ALA A 290 22.91 0.35 -6.37
C ALA A 290 21.51 0.30 -7.02
N ALA A 291 20.45 0.23 -6.20
CA ALA A 291 19.07 0.16 -6.67
C ALA A 291 18.69 1.38 -7.52
N GLY A 292 17.85 1.15 -8.53
CA GLY A 292 17.42 2.16 -9.49
C GLY A 292 16.43 3.18 -8.92
N LYS A 293 15.35 3.45 -9.67
CA LYS A 293 14.33 4.44 -9.29
C LYS A 293 13.03 3.80 -8.83
N GLY A 294 12.92 2.48 -8.90
CA GLY A 294 11.76 1.73 -8.43
C GLY A 294 11.63 1.73 -6.91
N PRO A 295 10.43 1.43 -6.38
CA PRO A 295 10.25 1.12 -4.97
C PRO A 295 11.25 0.06 -4.53
N THR A 296 12.03 0.37 -3.50
CA THR A 296 13.09 -0.50 -3.00
C THR A 296 12.90 -0.73 -1.51
N LEU A 297 12.91 -2.00 -1.10
CA LEU A 297 12.99 -2.40 0.29
C LEU A 297 14.44 -2.77 0.63
N LEU A 298 14.96 -2.29 1.76
CA LEU A 298 16.25 -2.76 2.28
C LEU A 298 16.00 -3.78 3.39
N LEU A 299 16.61 -4.94 3.28
CA LEU A 299 16.66 -5.95 4.33
C LEU A 299 18.09 -5.96 4.89
N VAL A 300 18.24 -5.89 6.21
CA VAL A 300 19.54 -5.93 6.91
C VAL A 300 19.50 -7.00 7.99
N GLY A 301 20.51 -7.87 8.05
CA GLY A 301 20.66 -8.83 9.13
C GLY A 301 21.23 -10.19 8.71
N GLU A 302 21.70 -10.95 9.70
CA GLU A 302 22.39 -12.23 9.47
C GLU A 302 21.49 -13.33 8.88
N ALA A 303 20.16 -13.23 9.03
CA ALA A 303 19.23 -14.18 8.42
C ALA A 303 19.29 -14.17 6.88
N LEU A 304 19.73 -13.05 6.30
CA LEU A 304 19.82 -12.86 4.86
C LEU A 304 21.08 -13.46 4.26
N ARG A 305 22.06 -13.85 5.09
CA ARG A 305 23.33 -14.40 4.61
C ARG A 305 23.03 -15.54 3.65
N PRO A 306 23.44 -15.45 2.38
CA PRO A 306 23.20 -16.51 1.40
C PRO A 306 23.68 -17.83 1.98
N ARG A 307 22.88 -18.88 1.81
CA ARG A 307 23.30 -20.22 2.20
C ARG A 307 24.60 -20.50 1.46
N GLN A 308 25.70 -20.69 2.20
CA GLN A 308 26.89 -21.27 1.60
C GLN A 308 26.45 -22.64 1.08
N VAL A 309 26.39 -22.78 -0.24
CA VAL A 309 26.28 -24.08 -0.89
C VAL A 309 27.66 -24.72 -0.82
N GLY A 310 28.16 -24.93 0.40
CA GLY A 310 29.19 -25.92 0.64
C GLY A 310 28.46 -27.26 0.67
N ALA A 311 28.82 -28.15 -0.25
CA ALA A 311 28.30 -29.53 -0.38
C ALA A 311 27.03 -29.75 -1.22
N ALA A 312 26.76 -28.96 -2.28
CA ALA A 312 25.92 -29.49 -3.38
C ALA A 312 26.65 -30.63 -4.12
N ASP A 313 27.99 -30.61 -4.16
CA ASP A 313 28.79 -31.71 -4.70
C ASP A 313 28.80 -32.95 -3.79
N ALA A 314 28.50 -32.83 -2.48
CA ALA A 314 28.44 -33.99 -1.59
C ALA A 314 27.03 -34.60 -1.49
N LEU A 315 25.98 -33.86 -1.87
CA LEU A 315 24.60 -34.38 -1.89
C LEU A 315 24.28 -35.15 -3.18
N ALA A 316 24.98 -34.86 -4.27
CA ALA A 316 24.90 -35.65 -5.50
C ALA A 316 25.36 -37.10 -5.30
N GLU A 317 26.34 -37.35 -4.41
CA GLU A 317 26.76 -38.71 -4.05
C GLU A 317 25.76 -39.43 -3.14
N THR A 318 24.95 -38.71 -2.35
CA THR A 318 23.93 -39.33 -1.48
C THR A 318 22.57 -39.54 -2.15
N ALA A 319 22.25 -38.81 -3.21
CA ALA A 319 20.96 -38.94 -3.91
C ALA A 319 20.78 -40.29 -4.60
N ASP A 320 21.87 -40.93 -5.04
CA ASP A 320 21.85 -42.31 -5.57
C ASP A 320 21.62 -43.39 -4.50
N SER A 321 21.56 -43.02 -3.21
CA SER A 321 21.36 -43.94 -2.08
C SER A 321 20.00 -43.81 -1.38
N VAL A 322 19.15 -42.86 -1.79
CA VAL A 322 17.81 -42.71 -1.21
C VAL A 322 16.83 -43.63 -1.94
N ASP A 323 16.59 -44.81 -1.37
CA ASP A 323 15.55 -45.71 -1.87
C ASP A 323 14.17 -45.11 -1.60
N LEU A 324 13.58 -44.48 -2.62
CA LEU A 324 12.23 -43.92 -2.55
C LEU A 324 11.16 -44.99 -2.28
N ARG A 325 11.48 -46.28 -2.45
CA ARG A 325 10.58 -47.40 -2.10
C ARG A 325 10.60 -47.74 -0.60
N ALA A 326 11.60 -47.26 0.14
CA ALA A 326 11.66 -47.40 1.60
C ALA A 326 10.69 -46.45 2.33
N PHE A 327 10.26 -45.38 1.65
CA PHE A 327 9.06 -44.63 2.01
C PHE A 327 7.85 -45.42 1.46
N GLY A 328 7.48 -46.52 2.10
CA GLY A 328 6.21 -47.19 1.83
C GLY A 328 5.04 -46.19 1.87
N ASP A 329 3.88 -46.56 1.35
CA ASP A 329 2.72 -45.67 1.20
C ASP A 329 2.44 -44.89 2.49
N LEU A 330 2.82 -43.60 2.49
CA LEU A 330 2.70 -42.74 3.66
C LEU A 330 1.24 -42.42 3.99
N SER A 331 0.29 -42.80 3.12
CA SER A 331 -1.15 -42.69 3.40
C SER A 331 -1.63 -43.70 4.45
N GLU A 332 -0.99 -44.86 4.60
CA GLU A 332 -1.40 -45.88 5.60
C GLU A 332 -0.94 -45.53 7.03
N ARG A 333 0.00 -44.58 7.21
CA ARG A 333 0.50 -44.18 8.54
C ARG A 333 -0.33 -43.11 9.24
N PHE A 334 -1.39 -42.60 8.61
CA PHE A 334 -2.28 -41.60 9.19
C PHE A 334 -3.64 -42.15 9.65
N ASP A 335 -3.88 -43.46 9.55
CA ASP A 335 -5.01 -44.11 10.21
C ASP A 335 -4.57 -44.65 11.58
N HIS A 336 -4.55 -43.78 12.59
CA HIS A 336 -4.79 -44.18 13.98
C HIS A 336 -5.34 -42.99 14.79
N ASP A 337 -6.59 -43.19 15.22
CA ASP A 337 -7.42 -42.53 16.27
C ASP A 337 -7.69 -41.02 16.21
#